data_AF-A0A6V7M9L3-F1
#
_entry.id   AF-A0A6V7M9L3-F1
#
_cell.length_a   1.000
_cell.length_b   1.000
_cell.length_c   1.000
_cell.angle_alpha   90.00
_cell.angle_beta   90.00
_cell.angle_gamma   90.00
#
_symmetry.space_group_name_H-M   'P 1'
#
loop_
_entity.id
_entity.type
_entity.pdbx_description
1 polymer ?
#
loop_
_entity_poly.entity_id
_entity_poly.type
_entity_poly.pdbx_seq_one_letter_code
_entity_poly.pdbx_strand_id
1 'polypeptide(L)' 'EWKEKVDLTDNEEDDTCEYSNKITWYFNQAKSGKGLSEDTVITFPHMMILSLVMSVVREKPGMMGLA' A
#
# COMPACT_ATOMS: atom_id res chain seq x y z
N GLU A 1 -12.37 -9.20 -3.84
CA GLU A 1 -12.36 -8.08 -2.87
C GLU A 1 -13.64 -8.14 -2.06
N TRP A 2 -13.55 -8.00 -0.75
CA TRP A 2 -14.69 -7.90 0.18
C TRP A 2 -14.63 -6.52 0.86
N LYS A 3 -15.70 -5.74 0.75
CA LYS A 3 -15.76 -4.36 1.26
C LYS A 3 -16.80 -4.26 2.36
N GLU A 4 -16.42 -3.59 3.45
CA GLU A 4 -17.28 -3.34 4.60
C GLU A 4 -17.20 -1.86 4.95
N LYS A 5 -18.35 -1.24 5.20
CA LYS A 5 -18.40 0.07 5.84
C LYS A 5 -18.43 -0.15 7.34
N VAL A 6 -17.45 0.39 8.06
CA VAL A 6 -17.34 0.31 9.51
C VAL A 6 -17.31 1.71 10.11
N ASP A 7 -17.53 1.80 11.42
CA ASP A 7 -17.49 3.06 12.18
C ASP A 7 -18.41 4.15 11.60
N LEU A 8 -19.64 3.73 11.25
CA LEU A 8 -20.61 4.61 10.60
C LEU A 8 -21.10 5.68 11.58
N THR A 9 -20.92 6.94 11.21
CA THR A 9 -21.35 8.10 11.99
C THR A 9 -22.28 8.94 11.13
N ASP A 10 -23.49 9.19 11.62
CA ASP A 10 -24.48 10.01 10.94
C ASP A 10 -24.37 11.46 11.40
N ASN A 11 -24.41 12.39 10.47
CA ASN A 11 -24.43 13.83 10.72
C ASN A 11 -25.74 14.40 10.18
N GLU A 12 -26.73 14.50 11.08
CA GLU A 12 -28.08 14.98 10.77
C GLU A 12 -28.13 16.46 10.35
N GLU A 13 -27.21 17.30 10.80
CA GLU A 13 -27.20 18.75 10.49
C GLU A 13 -26.89 19.00 9.01
N ASP A 14 -25.94 18.25 8.48
CA ASP A 14 -25.44 18.41 7.09
C ASP A 14 -26.08 17.42 6.11
N ASP A 15 -26.97 16.52 6.56
CA ASP A 15 -27.50 15.39 5.78
C ASP A 15 -26.38 14.54 5.16
N THR A 16 -25.37 14.21 5.99
CA THR A 16 -24.19 13.44 5.56
C THR A 16 -23.91 12.26 6.48
N CYS A 17 -23.21 11.26 5.95
CA CYS A 17 -22.79 10.09 6.71
C CYS A 17 -21.32 9.77 6.42
N GLU A 18 -20.55 9.62 7.49
CA GLU A 18 -19.14 9.25 7.46
C GLU A 18 -18.98 7.76 7.80
N TYR A 19 -18.01 7.11 7.15
CA TYR A 19 -17.67 5.72 7.45
C TYR A 19 -16.21 5.44 7.07
N SER A 20 -15.64 4.44 7.74
CA SER A 20 -14.35 3.87 7.37
C SER A 20 -14.56 2.70 6.40
N ASN A 21 -13.87 2.73 5.25
CA ASN A 21 -13.94 1.65 4.28
C ASN A 21 -12.89 0.58 4.61
N LYS A 22 -13.36 -0.58 5.06
CA LYS A 22 -12.51 -1.74 5.31
C LYS A 22 -12.55 -2.66 4.10
N ILE A 23 -11.38 -2.87 3.48
CA ILE A 23 -11.23 -3.69 2.28
C ILE A 23 -10.40 -4.93 2.62
N THR A 24 -10.94 -6.11 2.34
CA THR A 24 -10.25 -7.39 2.49
C THR A 24 -10.01 -8.05 1.12
N TRP A 25 -8.77 -8.48 0.88
CA TRP A 25 -8.37 -9.17 -0.35
C TRP A 25 -8.10 -10.64 -0.05
N TYR A 26 -8.81 -11.52 -0.76
CA TYR A 26 -8.59 -12.97 -0.69
C TYR A 26 -7.86 -13.41 -1.95
N PHE A 27 -6.75 -14.13 -1.76
CA PHE A 27 -6.02 -14.73 -2.87
C PHE A 27 -6.86 -15.80 -3.55
N ASN A 28 -6.81 -15.86 -4.89
CA ASN A 28 -7.55 -16.84 -5.68
C ASN A 28 -6.64 -17.44 -6.76
N GLN A 29 -6.11 -18.62 -6.48
CA GLN A 29 -5.20 -19.34 -7.38
C GLN A 29 -5.81 -19.63 -8.75
N ALA A 30 -7.10 -19.97 -8.81
CA ALA A 30 -7.79 -20.29 -10.08
C ALA A 30 -7.92 -19.08 -11.01
N LYS A 31 -7.87 -17.86 -10.46
CA LYS A 31 -7.89 -16.60 -11.21
C LYS A 31 -6.50 -15.95 -11.32
N SER A 32 -5.45 -16.65 -10.87
CA SER A 32 -4.07 -16.13 -10.86
C SER A 32 -3.25 -16.70 -12.01
N GLY A 33 -2.22 -15.96 -12.42
CA GLY A 33 -1.26 -16.42 -13.44
C GLY A 33 -0.45 -17.63 -12.96
N LYS A 34 0.10 -18.39 -13.92
CA LYS A 34 0.99 -19.52 -13.60
C LYS A 34 2.21 -19.03 -12.80
N GLY A 35 2.51 -19.72 -11.70
CA GLY A 35 3.66 -19.41 -10.85
C GLY A 35 3.44 -18.26 -9.87
N LEU A 36 2.20 -17.75 -9.73
CA LEU A 36 1.82 -16.91 -8.59
C LEU A 36 1.17 -17.81 -7.54
N SER A 37 1.92 -18.15 -6.50
CA SER A 37 1.51 -18.94 -5.34
C SER A 37 2.23 -18.44 -4.09
N GLU A 38 1.93 -19.04 -2.92
CA GLU A 38 2.58 -18.68 -1.65
C GLU A 38 4.09 -18.95 -1.65
N ASP A 39 4.55 -19.93 -2.42
CA ASP A 39 5.97 -20.29 -2.54
C ASP A 39 6.75 -19.43 -3.55
N THR A 40 6.08 -18.49 -4.23
CA THR A 40 6.71 -17.68 -5.28
C THR A 40 7.70 -16.70 -4.67
N VAL A 41 8.97 -16.87 -4.97
CA VAL A 41 10.02 -15.90 -4.63
C VAL A 41 10.14 -14.85 -5.73
N ILE A 42 9.95 -13.58 -5.36
CA ILE A 42 10.12 -12.44 -6.26
C ILE A 42 11.35 -11.65 -5.83
N THR A 43 12.26 -11.41 -6.76
CA THR A 43 13.42 -10.53 -6.54
C THR A 43 13.07 -9.11 -7.00
N PHE A 44 13.15 -8.15 -6.09
CA PHE A 44 12.91 -6.73 -6.37
C PHE A 44 13.87 -5.84 -5.55
N PRO A 45 14.08 -4.57 -5.93
CA PRO A 45 14.93 -3.66 -5.18
C PRO A 45 14.41 -3.43 -3.76
N HIS A 46 15.30 -3.29 -2.79
CA HIS A 46 14.90 -3.07 -1.40
C HIS A 46 14.24 -1.68 -1.24
N MET A 47 12.92 -1.65 -1.15
CA MET A 47 12.16 -0.39 -1.24
C MET A 47 12.47 0.61 -0.14
N MET A 48 12.68 0.16 1.10
CA MET A 48 13.04 1.07 2.20
C MET A 48 14.42 1.72 2.01
N ILE A 49 15.40 0.98 1.46
CA ILE A 49 16.74 1.53 1.20
C ILE A 49 16.65 2.49 0.03
N LEU A 50 15.89 2.14 -1.02
CA LEU A 50 15.68 3.04 -2.14
C LEU A 50 15.00 4.33 -1.70
N SER A 51 13.93 4.25 -0.89
CA SER A 51 13.26 5.46 -0.38
C SER A 51 14.19 6.29 0.51
N LEU A 52 15.01 5.65 1.34
CA LEU A 52 15.99 6.34 2.16
C LEU A 52 16.99 7.12 1.30
N VAL A 53 17.58 6.44 0.30
CA VAL A 53 18.51 7.08 -0.64
C VAL A 53 17.84 8.26 -1.34
N MET A 54 16.62 8.10 -1.83
CA MET A 54 15.88 9.19 -2.50
C MET A 54 15.58 10.35 -1.55
N SER A 55 15.22 10.09 -0.29
CA SER A 55 15.04 11.13 0.72
C SER A 55 16.34 11.87 1.01
N VAL A 56 17.47 11.17 1.12
CA VAL A 56 18.79 11.80 1.33
C VAL A 56 19.21 12.64 0.13
N VAL A 57 19.01 12.14 -1.11
CA VAL A 57 19.23 12.94 -2.33
C VAL A 57 18.42 14.24 -2.29
N ARG A 58 17.15 14.17 -1.90
CA ARG A 58 16.25 15.34 -1.86
C ARG A 58 16.61 16.33 -0.76
N GLU A 59 16.87 15.83 0.45
CA GLU A 59 16.96 16.68 1.65
C GLU A 59 18.40 17.09 1.97
N LYS A 60 19.37 16.26 1.62
CA LYS A 60 20.80 16.43 1.94
C LYS A 60 21.68 15.92 0.80
N PRO A 61 21.57 16.52 -0.40
CA PRO A 61 22.28 16.05 -1.60
C PRO A 61 23.80 15.97 -1.41
N GLY A 62 24.41 16.87 -0.62
CA GLY A 62 25.85 16.84 -0.34
C GLY A 62 26.35 15.63 0.48
N MET A 63 25.45 14.84 1.07
CA MET A 63 25.81 13.58 1.73
C MET A 63 25.77 12.37 0.79
N MET A 64 25.12 12.52 -0.36
CA MET A 64 25.25 11.60 -1.47
C MET A 64 26.57 11.95 -2.13
N GLY A 65 27.66 11.32 -1.72
CA GLY A 65 28.99 11.46 -2.34
C GLY A 65 29.05 10.90 -3.76
N LEU A 66 28.05 11.20 -4.58
CA LEU A 66 28.07 11.06 -6.02
C LEU A 66 28.86 12.26 -6.51
N ALA A 67 30.15 12.02 -6.76
CA ALA A 67 31.09 12.99 -7.30
C ALA A 67 30.58 13.64 -8.61
#